data_AF-A0A9W6YKX2-F1
#
_entry.id   AF-A0A9W6YKX2-F1
#
_cell.length_a   1.000
_cell.length_b   1.000
_cell.length_c   1.000
_cell.angle_alpha   90.00
_cell.angle_beta   90.00
_cell.angle_gamma   90.00
#
_symmetry.space_group_name_H-M   'P 1'
#
loop_
_entity.id
_entity.type
_entity.pdbx_description
1 polymer ?
#
loop_
_entity_poly.entity_id
_entity_poly.type
_entity_poly.pdbx_seq_one_letter_code
_entity_poly.pdbx_strand_id
1 'polypeptide(L)'
;MLIVAADPDKFLSGYSELFEQNFLENLRRRHGTKRVRATHVYNEYIADKMHVHMNATQWTTLGGFVQYLGRTGKCVVDETEKGWHIQYIDRDPRAIARQEELEKKKKAELDHEERNRRFIEKQLKIASEKEGADSQQRPTKLQRGENGEKIKIALGGKKELGKKESAVAKTAAFGEVASVFGGEDGGKTERRDNREVDDKRSGKKHAVDAIMEEEERRKQEKSRRLDEESKRQRKENWVTTGIVVKVTNRKVGDGRYYKCKGVVKDVEDKFCATVELLDSGDVLRLDQDHLETVIPKPGRKVKIVNGLGRGCTAKLLDISVDDFCARIRIESGSHKGEVLDRVEYEDICRLADE
;
A
#
# COMPACT_ATOMS: atom_id res chain seq x y z
N MET A 1 10.87 38.63 21.96
CA MET A 1 10.71 38.43 20.50
C MET A 1 9.83 39.54 19.96
N LEU A 2 10.42 40.57 19.37
CA LEU A 2 9.75 41.75 18.80
C LEU A 2 10.24 41.90 17.35
N ILE A 3 9.75 41.03 16.47
CA ILE A 3 10.03 41.10 15.02
C ILE A 3 8.74 41.43 14.24
N VAL A 4 7.60 41.57 14.93
CA VAL A 4 6.27 41.82 14.32
C VAL A 4 5.88 43.31 14.39
N ALA A 5 6.83 44.24 14.21
CA ALA A 5 6.55 45.67 14.36
C ALA A 5 6.69 46.50 13.07
N ALA A 6 7.16 45.91 11.96
CA ALA A 6 7.45 46.70 10.76
C ALA A 6 6.25 46.92 9.83
N ASP A 7 5.35 45.94 9.65
CA ASP A 7 4.15 46.07 8.80
C ASP A 7 3.20 44.85 9.00
N PRO A 8 2.27 44.87 9.98
CA PRO A 8 1.41 43.72 10.25
C PRO A 8 0.58 43.29 9.02
N ASP A 9 0.12 44.26 8.22
CA ASP A 9 -0.69 43.99 7.02
C ASP A 9 0.07 43.22 5.93
N LYS A 10 1.37 43.50 5.75
CA LYS A 10 2.19 42.75 4.78
C LYS A 10 2.39 41.30 5.22
N PHE A 11 2.62 41.07 6.51
CA PHE A 11 2.71 39.71 7.03
C PHE A 11 1.37 38.96 6.92
N LEU A 12 0.25 39.61 7.26
CA LEU A 12 -1.09 39.03 7.08
C LEU A 12 -1.37 38.68 5.62
N SER A 13 -0.98 39.54 4.67
CA SER A 13 -1.13 39.27 3.24
C SER A 13 -0.31 38.06 2.80
N GLY A 14 0.96 37.94 3.22
CA GLY A 14 1.81 36.79 2.90
C GLY A 14 1.32 35.47 3.49
N TYR A 15 0.84 35.47 4.75
CA TYR A 15 0.23 34.29 5.34
C TYR A 15 -1.09 33.88 4.66
N SER A 16 -1.87 34.86 4.21
CA SER A 16 -3.12 34.62 3.48
C SER A 16 -2.84 34.01 2.09
N GLU A 17 -1.84 34.52 1.38
CA GLU A 17 -1.41 33.94 0.09
C GLU A 17 -0.88 32.51 0.25
N LEU A 18 -0.06 32.27 1.27
CA LEU A 18 0.49 30.94 1.55
C LEU A 18 -0.60 29.94 1.95
N PHE A 19 -1.55 30.37 2.77
CA PHE A 19 -2.73 29.57 3.13
C PHE A 19 -3.55 29.22 1.89
N GLU A 20 -3.82 30.19 1.03
CA GLU A 20 -4.58 29.97 -0.19
C GLU A 20 -3.89 28.97 -1.12
N GLN A 21 -2.58 29.15 -1.37
CA GLN A 21 -1.80 28.26 -2.22
C GLN A 21 -1.81 26.82 -1.69
N ASN A 22 -1.53 26.63 -0.40
CA ASN A 22 -1.48 25.31 0.20
C ASN A 22 -2.87 24.64 0.25
N PHE A 23 -3.93 25.42 0.48
CA PHE A 23 -5.31 24.91 0.45
C PHE A 23 -5.71 24.46 -0.95
N LEU A 24 -5.39 25.25 -1.99
CA LEU A 24 -5.65 24.89 -3.38
C LEU A 24 -4.80 23.70 -3.83
N GLU A 25 -3.55 23.60 -3.37
CA GLU A 25 -2.69 22.45 -3.64
C GLU A 25 -3.26 21.17 -3.02
N ASN A 26 -3.75 21.23 -1.77
CA ASN A 26 -4.42 20.11 -1.12
C ASN A 26 -5.68 19.68 -1.89
N LEU A 27 -6.51 20.65 -2.27
CA LEU A 27 -7.73 20.43 -3.03
C LEU A 27 -7.41 19.79 -4.40
N ARG A 28 -6.40 20.30 -5.11
CA ARG A 28 -5.95 19.77 -6.41
C ARG A 28 -5.35 18.38 -6.29
N ARG A 29 -4.52 18.11 -5.26
CA ARG A 29 -3.81 16.84 -5.09
C ARG A 29 -4.76 15.70 -4.69
N ARG A 30 -5.73 15.97 -3.81
CA ARG A 30 -6.60 14.93 -3.23
C ARG A 30 -7.96 14.81 -3.91
N HIS A 31 -8.59 15.94 -4.23
CA HIS A 31 -9.98 15.98 -4.69
C HIS A 31 -10.11 16.29 -6.18
N GLY A 32 -9.10 16.94 -6.77
CA GLY A 32 -9.09 17.30 -8.19
C GLY A 32 -10.29 18.19 -8.53
N THR A 33 -11.04 17.85 -9.57
CA THR A 33 -12.24 18.58 -10.01
C THR A 33 -13.54 18.05 -9.39
N LYS A 34 -13.48 17.26 -8.32
CA LYS A 34 -14.68 16.72 -7.67
C LYS A 34 -15.33 17.77 -6.76
N ARG A 35 -16.67 17.77 -6.71
CA ARG A 35 -17.43 18.56 -5.73
C ARG A 35 -17.33 17.93 -4.34
N VAL A 36 -16.78 18.67 -3.38
CA VAL A 36 -16.51 18.18 -2.02
C VAL A 36 -16.91 19.23 -0.99
N ARG A 37 -17.28 18.80 0.22
CA ARG A 37 -17.62 19.71 1.33
C ARG A 37 -16.39 20.46 1.82
N ALA A 38 -16.48 21.79 1.92
CA ALA A 38 -15.36 22.66 2.31
C ALA A 38 -14.77 22.29 3.68
N THR A 39 -15.62 21.94 4.65
CA THR A 39 -15.18 21.52 5.99
C THR A 39 -14.30 20.26 5.94
N HIS A 40 -14.60 19.34 5.04
CA HIS A 40 -13.81 18.11 4.90
C HIS A 40 -12.40 18.43 4.37
N VAL A 41 -12.31 19.28 3.35
CA VAL A 41 -11.04 19.73 2.78
C VAL A 41 -10.24 20.53 3.80
N TYR A 42 -10.89 21.40 4.57
CA TYR A 42 -10.22 22.14 5.64
C TYR A 42 -9.66 21.22 6.73
N ASN A 43 -10.43 20.21 7.16
CA ASN A 43 -9.98 19.22 8.14
C ASN A 43 -8.78 18.39 7.63
N GLU A 44 -8.76 18.05 6.33
CA GLU A 44 -7.62 17.40 5.70
C GLU A 44 -6.39 18.30 5.61
N TYR A 45 -6.59 19.60 5.41
CA TYR A 45 -5.52 20.59 5.38
C TYR A 45 -4.87 20.76 6.76
N ILE A 46 -5.68 20.89 7.82
CA ILE A 46 -5.16 21.03 9.19
C ILE A 46 -4.58 19.73 9.78
N ALA A 47 -4.76 18.60 9.10
CA ALA A 47 -4.17 17.32 9.51
C ALA A 47 -2.63 17.32 9.35
N ASP A 48 -2.08 18.17 8.48
CA ASP A 48 -0.63 18.36 8.37
C ASP A 48 -0.15 19.29 9.50
N LYS A 49 0.88 18.90 10.25
CA LYS A 49 1.39 19.70 11.37
C LYS A 49 2.08 21.00 10.92
N MET A 50 2.50 21.10 9.66
CA MET A 50 3.18 22.28 9.10
C MET A 50 2.25 23.24 8.35
N HIS A 51 0.94 23.19 8.60
CA HIS A 51 -0.02 24.08 7.96
C HIS A 51 -0.08 25.47 8.62
N VAL A 52 -0.34 26.51 7.81
CA VAL A 52 -0.72 27.83 8.34
C VAL A 52 -2.18 27.75 8.78
N HIS A 53 -2.45 28.01 10.05
CA HIS A 53 -3.81 27.97 10.57
C HIS A 53 -4.64 29.18 10.08
N MET A 54 -5.95 28.99 9.85
CA MET A 54 -6.85 30.03 9.36
C MET A 54 -6.83 31.31 10.21
N ASN A 55 -6.66 31.19 11.53
CA ASN A 55 -6.53 32.32 12.46
C ASN A 55 -5.33 33.24 12.18
N ALA A 56 -4.32 32.77 11.43
CA ALA A 56 -3.17 33.56 11.03
C ALA A 56 -3.39 34.31 9.70
N THR A 57 -4.59 34.24 9.11
CA THR A 57 -4.94 34.84 7.82
C THR A 57 -6.01 35.91 7.98
N GLN A 58 -6.29 36.64 6.90
CA GLN A 58 -7.39 37.62 6.84
C GLN A 58 -8.80 36.99 6.96
N TRP A 59 -8.93 35.67 6.83
CA TRP A 59 -10.22 34.99 6.88
C TRP A 59 -10.48 34.43 8.27
N THR A 60 -11.47 34.98 8.97
CA THR A 60 -11.86 34.53 10.32
C THR A 60 -12.77 33.30 10.30
N THR A 61 -13.45 33.04 9.19
CA THR A 61 -14.37 31.90 9.04
C THR A 61 -14.13 31.18 7.73
N LEU A 62 -14.32 29.85 7.74
CA LEU A 62 -14.19 29.02 6.54
C LEU A 62 -15.16 29.46 5.44
N GLY A 63 -16.38 29.88 5.81
CA GLY A 63 -17.36 30.41 4.86
C GLY A 63 -16.86 31.67 4.15
N GLY A 64 -16.22 32.60 4.87
CA GLY A 64 -15.64 33.81 4.28
C GLY A 64 -14.52 33.50 3.27
N PHE A 65 -13.66 32.52 3.59
CA PHE A 65 -12.62 32.06 2.67
C PHE A 65 -13.21 31.37 1.43
N VAL A 66 -14.21 30.51 1.61
CA VAL A 66 -14.87 29.81 0.50
C VAL A 66 -15.57 30.78 -0.45
N GLN A 67 -16.27 31.79 0.08
CA GLN A 67 -16.86 32.85 -0.75
C GLN A 67 -15.79 33.65 -1.53
N TYR A 68 -14.63 33.90 -0.92
CA TYR A 68 -13.50 34.54 -1.61
C TYR A 68 -12.99 33.69 -2.78
N LEU A 69 -12.86 32.37 -2.61
CA LEU A 69 -12.46 31.46 -3.69
C LEU A 69 -13.47 31.44 -4.86
N GLY A 70 -14.76 31.60 -4.54
CA GLY A 70 -15.81 31.77 -5.53
C GLY A 70 -15.69 33.09 -6.30
N ARG A 71 -15.48 34.21 -5.60
CA ARG A 71 -15.32 35.55 -6.21
C ARG A 71 -14.08 35.65 -7.09
N THR A 72 -12.99 35.01 -6.70
CA THR A 72 -11.75 34.96 -7.48
C THR A 72 -11.82 33.99 -8.67
N GLY A 73 -12.88 33.17 -8.75
CA GLY A 73 -13.10 32.21 -9.83
C GLY A 73 -12.08 31.07 -9.86
N LYS A 74 -11.48 30.76 -8.71
CA LYS A 74 -10.54 29.62 -8.55
C LYS A 74 -11.30 28.32 -8.23
N CYS A 75 -12.44 28.44 -7.55
CA CYS A 75 -13.32 27.32 -7.25
C CYS A 75 -14.78 27.68 -7.59
N VAL A 76 -15.57 26.69 -8.03
CA VAL A 76 -17.03 26.76 -8.01
C VAL A 76 -17.48 26.46 -6.59
N VAL A 77 -18.38 27.28 -6.07
CA VAL A 77 -18.83 27.24 -4.68
C VAL A 77 -20.34 27.18 -4.64
N ASP A 78 -20.87 26.21 -3.90
CA ASP A 78 -22.30 26.06 -3.68
C ASP A 78 -22.63 26.01 -2.19
N GLU A 79 -23.69 26.71 -1.78
CA GLU A 79 -24.25 26.59 -0.45
C GLU A 79 -25.37 25.53 -0.46
N THR A 80 -25.28 24.57 0.45
CA THR A 80 -26.33 23.54 0.65
C THR A 80 -26.72 23.53 2.12
N GLU A 81 -27.84 22.88 2.48
CA GLU A 81 -28.29 22.74 3.88
C GLU A 81 -27.25 22.10 4.81
N LYS A 82 -26.32 21.31 4.25
CA LYS A 82 -25.22 20.66 4.99
C LYS A 82 -23.94 21.51 5.01
N GLY A 83 -23.98 22.75 4.51
CA GLY A 83 -22.86 23.68 4.47
C GLY A 83 -22.27 23.88 3.07
N TRP A 84 -21.09 24.51 3.04
CA TRP A 84 -20.39 24.92 1.83
C TRP A 84 -19.76 23.74 1.08
N HIS A 85 -20.02 23.64 -0.22
CA HIS A 85 -19.35 22.74 -1.14
C HIS A 85 -18.45 23.53 -2.09
N ILE A 86 -17.29 22.96 -2.39
CA ILE A 86 -16.29 23.54 -3.27
C ILE A 86 -15.90 22.53 -4.35
N GLN A 87 -15.65 23.04 -5.54
CA GLN A 87 -15.12 22.29 -6.68
C GLN A 87 -14.00 23.12 -7.30
N TYR A 88 -12.80 22.56 -7.38
CA TYR A 88 -11.65 23.25 -7.96
C TYR A 88 -11.82 23.39 -9.47
N ILE A 89 -11.51 24.58 -9.99
CA ILE A 89 -11.45 24.85 -11.43
C ILE A 89 -9.99 24.75 -11.85
N ASP A 90 -9.64 23.67 -12.54
CA ASP A 90 -8.28 23.48 -13.01
C ASP A 90 -8.02 24.33 -14.26
N ARG A 91 -7.25 25.42 -14.11
CA ARG A 91 -6.84 26.32 -15.19
C ARG A 91 -5.54 25.87 -15.89
N ASP A 92 -4.93 24.75 -15.50
CA ASP A 92 -3.73 24.23 -16.18
C ASP A 92 -4.09 23.49 -17.49
N PRO A 93 -3.49 23.84 -18.65
CA PRO A 93 -3.79 23.22 -19.94
C PRO A 93 -3.45 21.72 -20.02
N ARG A 94 -2.57 21.23 -19.13
CA ARG A 94 -2.22 19.80 -19.03
C ARG A 94 -3.26 18.95 -18.31
N ALA A 95 -4.09 19.57 -17.46
CA ALA A 95 -5.17 18.86 -16.76
C ALA A 95 -6.41 18.78 -17.65
N ILE A 96 -6.74 19.87 -18.34
CA ILE A 96 -7.79 19.93 -19.36
C ILE A 96 -7.52 18.88 -20.45
N ALA A 97 -6.28 18.79 -20.97
CA ALA A 97 -5.91 17.79 -21.97
C ALA A 97 -6.07 16.33 -21.50
N ARG A 98 -5.74 16.03 -20.22
CA ARG A 98 -5.96 14.68 -19.66
C ARG A 98 -7.43 14.37 -19.44
N GLN A 99 -8.22 15.36 -19.07
CA GLN A 99 -9.65 15.22 -18.86
C GLN A 99 -10.39 15.03 -20.18
N GLU A 100 -10.04 15.80 -21.22
CA GLU A 100 -10.51 15.61 -22.59
C GLU A 100 -10.06 14.26 -23.17
N GLU A 101 -8.82 13.81 -22.91
CA GLU A 101 -8.36 12.50 -23.35
C GLU A 101 -9.15 11.37 -22.68
N LEU A 102 -9.44 11.49 -21.38
CA LEU A 102 -10.27 10.54 -20.64
C LEU A 102 -11.73 10.54 -21.13
N GLU A 103 -12.31 11.71 -21.41
CA GLU A 103 -13.66 11.81 -21.96
C GLU A 103 -13.73 11.30 -23.40
N LYS A 104 -12.69 11.56 -24.21
CA LYS A 104 -12.57 11.01 -25.56
C LYS A 104 -12.36 9.50 -25.55
N LYS A 105 -11.60 8.96 -24.61
CA LYS A 105 -11.46 7.50 -24.39
C LYS A 105 -12.79 6.88 -23.98
N LYS A 106 -13.49 7.47 -23.01
CA LYS A 106 -14.83 7.00 -22.60
C LYS A 106 -15.84 7.06 -23.75
N LYS A 107 -15.83 8.13 -24.54
CA LYS A 107 -16.71 8.28 -25.70
C LYS A 107 -16.36 7.27 -26.80
N ALA A 108 -15.07 6.99 -27.03
CA ALA A 108 -14.64 5.97 -27.97
C ALA A 108 -14.95 4.54 -27.48
N GLU A 109 -14.88 4.30 -26.18
CA GLU A 109 -15.25 3.03 -25.54
C GLU A 109 -16.76 2.80 -25.64
N LEU A 110 -17.59 3.82 -25.41
CA LEU A 110 -19.05 3.78 -25.63
C LEU A 110 -19.40 3.47 -27.09
N ASP A 111 -18.75 4.13 -28.06
CA ASP A 111 -18.97 3.84 -29.50
C ASP A 111 -18.52 2.42 -29.87
N HIS A 112 -17.43 1.94 -29.27
CA HIS A 112 -16.94 0.57 -29.47
C HIS A 112 -17.87 -0.47 -28.84
N GLU A 113 -18.40 -0.22 -27.64
CA GLU A 113 -19.38 -1.09 -26.99
C GLU A 113 -20.68 -1.18 -27.79
N GLU A 114 -21.18 -0.08 -28.37
CA GLU A 114 -22.38 -0.11 -29.21
C GLU A 114 -22.15 -0.89 -30.51
N ARG A 115 -20.99 -0.73 -31.17
CA ARG A 115 -20.63 -1.55 -32.34
C ARG A 115 -20.49 -3.02 -31.97
N ASN A 116 -19.86 -3.32 -30.84
CA ASN A 116 -19.63 -4.69 -30.41
C ASN A 116 -20.96 -5.37 -30.02
N ARG A 117 -21.88 -4.64 -29.36
CA ARG A 117 -23.23 -5.12 -29.06
C ARG A 117 -24.00 -5.48 -30.32
N ARG A 118 -23.97 -4.63 -31.34
CA ARG A 118 -24.62 -4.91 -32.64
C ARG A 118 -23.98 -6.10 -33.38
N PHE A 119 -22.68 -6.31 -33.24
CA PHE A 119 -21.99 -7.45 -33.85
C PHE A 119 -22.36 -8.77 -33.15
N ILE A 120 -22.36 -8.77 -31.81
CA ILE A 120 -22.78 -9.91 -30.98
C ILE A 120 -24.25 -10.26 -31.25
N GLU A 121 -25.13 -9.27 -31.33
CA GLU A 121 -26.56 -9.47 -31.64
C GLU A 121 -26.78 -10.09 -33.02
N LYS A 122 -26.01 -9.67 -34.05
CA LYS A 122 -26.06 -10.30 -35.37
C LYS A 122 -25.59 -11.75 -35.35
N GLN A 123 -24.52 -12.06 -34.60
CA GLN A 123 -24.04 -13.44 -34.47
C GLN A 123 -25.03 -14.33 -33.71
N LEU A 124 -25.65 -13.81 -32.64
CA LEU A 124 -26.74 -14.47 -31.92
C LEU A 124 -27.95 -14.69 -32.82
N LYS A 125 -28.33 -13.71 -33.63
CA LYS A 125 -29.45 -13.85 -34.57
C LYS A 125 -29.18 -14.93 -35.63
N ILE A 126 -27.99 -14.93 -36.22
CA ILE A 126 -27.58 -15.95 -37.20
C ILE A 126 -27.49 -17.34 -36.55
N ALA A 127 -27.00 -17.44 -35.31
CA ALA A 127 -26.98 -18.68 -34.55
C ALA A 127 -28.40 -19.17 -34.22
N SER A 128 -29.29 -18.27 -33.81
CA SER A 128 -30.70 -18.58 -33.53
C SER A 128 -31.49 -18.95 -34.78
N GLU A 129 -31.17 -18.36 -35.94
CA GLU A 129 -31.75 -18.75 -37.24
C GLU A 129 -31.18 -20.08 -37.72
N LYS A 130 -29.93 -20.43 -37.36
CA LYS A 130 -29.36 -21.76 -37.62
C LYS A 130 -29.88 -22.84 -36.66
N GLU A 131 -30.16 -22.51 -35.41
CA GLU A 131 -30.87 -23.40 -34.48
C GLU A 131 -32.37 -23.53 -34.83
N GLY A 132 -33.00 -22.47 -35.34
CA GLY A 132 -34.38 -22.49 -35.82
C GLY A 132 -34.57 -23.16 -37.19
N ALA A 133 -33.48 -23.34 -37.94
CA ALA A 133 -33.46 -24.05 -39.22
C ALA A 133 -33.07 -25.54 -39.10
N ASP A 134 -32.88 -26.08 -37.88
CA ASP A 134 -32.84 -27.54 -37.70
C ASP A 134 -34.28 -28.09 -37.67
N SER A 135 -34.78 -28.26 -38.89
CA SER A 135 -36.02 -28.92 -39.19
C SER A 135 -35.89 -30.38 -38.76
N GLN A 136 -36.48 -30.72 -37.61
CA GLN A 136 -36.76 -32.09 -37.14
C GLN A 136 -35.76 -33.16 -37.62
N GLN A 137 -34.55 -33.21 -37.07
CA GLN A 137 -33.78 -34.44 -37.10
C GLN A 137 -34.45 -35.48 -36.20
N ARG A 138 -35.46 -36.17 -36.74
CA ARG A 138 -35.99 -37.40 -36.16
C ARG A 138 -34.94 -38.49 -36.38
N PRO A 139 -34.49 -39.19 -35.31
CA PRO A 139 -33.59 -40.33 -35.46
C PRO A 139 -34.29 -41.40 -36.30
N THR A 140 -33.90 -41.52 -37.56
CA THR A 140 -34.44 -42.57 -38.44
C THR A 140 -33.61 -43.82 -38.22
N LYS A 141 -34.26 -44.94 -37.88
CA LYS A 141 -33.59 -46.23 -37.67
C LYS A 141 -32.92 -46.67 -38.96
N LEU A 142 -31.64 -47.03 -38.89
CA LEU A 142 -30.88 -47.65 -39.98
C LEU A 142 -31.56 -48.97 -40.40
N GLN A 143 -32.17 -49.00 -41.58
CA GLN A 143 -32.64 -50.23 -42.19
C GLN A 143 -31.46 -51.00 -42.80
N ARG A 144 -31.26 -52.23 -42.32
CA ARG A 144 -30.24 -53.16 -42.82
C ARG A 144 -30.87 -53.99 -43.94
N GLY A 145 -30.29 -53.98 -45.13
CA GLY A 145 -30.64 -54.96 -46.17
C GLY A 145 -30.27 -56.38 -45.71
N GLU A 146 -31.01 -57.39 -46.17
CA GLU A 146 -31.01 -58.76 -45.62
C GLU A 146 -29.69 -59.54 -45.78
N ASN A 147 -28.65 -58.95 -46.37
CA ASN A 147 -27.33 -59.56 -46.44
C ASN A 147 -26.33 -58.60 -45.78
N GLY A 148 -25.86 -58.99 -44.58
CA GLY A 148 -25.05 -58.18 -43.66
C GLY A 148 -23.65 -57.81 -44.16
N GLU A 149 -23.55 -57.05 -45.24
CA GLU A 149 -22.31 -56.47 -45.73
C GLU A 149 -21.92 -55.20 -44.95
N LYS A 150 -20.61 -55.03 -44.73
CA LYS A 150 -20.01 -54.00 -43.88
C LYS A 150 -20.22 -52.60 -44.48
N ILE A 151 -20.80 -51.69 -43.70
CA ILE A 151 -20.95 -50.27 -44.05
C ILE A 151 -19.57 -49.59 -43.90
N LYS A 152 -18.93 -49.23 -45.03
CA LYS A 152 -17.72 -48.39 -45.03
C LYS A 152 -18.13 -46.92 -45.18
N ILE A 153 -17.96 -46.14 -44.12
CA ILE A 153 -18.16 -44.69 -44.12
C ILE A 153 -16.85 -44.04 -44.53
N ALA A 154 -16.79 -43.44 -45.72
CA ALA A 154 -15.62 -42.71 -46.20
C ALA A 154 -15.88 -41.21 -46.11
N LEU A 155 -15.26 -40.55 -45.13
CA LEU A 155 -15.25 -39.09 -45.00
C LEU A 155 -13.93 -38.56 -45.59
N GLY A 156 -13.92 -38.30 -46.89
CA GLY A 156 -12.73 -37.86 -47.63
C GLY A 156 -12.83 -36.41 -48.08
N GLY A 157 -11.94 -35.55 -47.56
CA GLY A 157 -11.77 -34.17 -48.02
C GLY A 157 -11.16 -34.10 -49.43
N LYS A 158 -11.75 -33.27 -50.29
CA LYS A 158 -11.32 -32.98 -51.66
C LYS A 158 -9.90 -32.37 -51.67
N LYS A 159 -8.95 -33.00 -52.37
CA LYS A 159 -7.85 -32.33 -53.06
C LYS A 159 -7.59 -33.01 -54.40
N GLU A 160 -7.57 -32.19 -55.45
CA GLU A 160 -7.37 -32.57 -56.85
C GLU A 160 -5.90 -32.82 -57.21
N LEU A 161 -5.73 -33.86 -58.03
CA LEU A 161 -4.80 -34.16 -59.13
C LEU A 161 -3.28 -33.87 -59.07
N GLY A 162 -2.53 -34.95 -59.37
CA GLY A 162 -1.16 -34.93 -59.89
C GLY A 162 -0.53 -36.33 -60.09
N LYS A 163 -0.72 -36.90 -61.29
CA LYS A 163 -0.19 -38.13 -61.94
C LYS A 163 1.08 -38.87 -61.42
N LYS A 164 0.95 -40.23 -61.44
CA LYS A 164 1.81 -41.34 -62.00
C LYS A 164 3.34 -41.31 -61.73
N GLU A 165 4.07 -42.41 -61.50
CA GLU A 165 3.92 -43.85 -61.81
C GLU A 165 5.03 -44.66 -61.07
N SER A 166 4.77 -45.95 -60.78
CA SER A 166 5.71 -47.11 -60.64
C SER A 166 6.89 -47.07 -59.63
N ALA A 167 7.38 -48.14 -59.00
CA ALA A 167 6.99 -49.52 -58.74
C ALA A 167 8.13 -50.12 -57.86
N VAL A 168 7.78 -50.94 -56.86
CA VAL A 168 8.54 -52.10 -56.30
C VAL A 168 9.91 -51.82 -55.63
N ALA A 169 10.36 -52.44 -54.53
CA ALA A 169 9.81 -53.18 -53.38
C ALA A 169 11.00 -53.50 -52.44
N LYS A 170 10.68 -53.81 -51.17
CA LYS A 170 11.52 -54.53 -50.16
C LYS A 170 12.73 -53.74 -49.61
N THR A 171 13.10 -53.75 -48.34
CA THR A 171 12.80 -54.64 -47.19
C THR A 171 13.20 -53.95 -45.89
N ALA A 172 12.67 -54.48 -44.78
CA ALA A 172 12.98 -54.13 -43.40
C ALA A 172 14.48 -54.14 -43.05
N ALA A 173 14.90 -53.35 -42.06
CA ALA A 173 15.21 -53.83 -40.72
C ALA A 173 16.11 -52.84 -39.94
N PHE A 174 15.63 -52.51 -38.73
CA PHE A 174 16.37 -52.41 -37.46
C PHE A 174 17.55 -51.45 -37.27
N GLY A 175 17.51 -50.81 -36.09
CA GLY A 175 18.68 -50.47 -35.26
C GLY A 175 19.19 -49.06 -35.50
N GLU A 176 18.69 -48.04 -34.79
CA GLU A 176 19.06 -47.69 -33.41
C GLU A 176 20.54 -47.26 -33.27
N VAL A 177 20.70 -45.99 -32.90
CA VAL A 177 21.57 -45.38 -31.88
C VAL A 177 22.30 -44.14 -32.41
N ALA A 178 21.88 -42.97 -31.92
CA ALA A 178 22.64 -42.15 -30.97
C ALA A 178 23.92 -41.57 -31.59
N SER A 179 23.85 -40.33 -32.07
CA SER A 179 24.20 -39.14 -31.27
C SER A 179 25.61 -38.67 -31.61
N VAL A 180 25.87 -37.42 -31.26
CA VAL A 180 27.20 -36.85 -30.98
C VAL A 180 27.82 -36.00 -32.12
N PHE A 181 27.48 -34.71 -32.03
CA PHE A 181 28.40 -33.55 -31.93
C PHE A 181 29.16 -33.01 -33.14
N GLY A 182 29.06 -31.67 -33.24
CA GLY A 182 30.04 -30.76 -33.87
C GLY A 182 29.74 -30.48 -35.34
N GLY A 183 29.49 -29.26 -35.80
CA GLY A 183 29.79 -27.94 -35.28
C GLY A 183 30.20 -27.07 -36.47
N GLU A 184 29.64 -25.86 -36.58
CA GLU A 184 30.07 -24.72 -37.43
C GLU A 184 30.03 -24.93 -38.97
N ASP A 185 29.67 -23.99 -39.84
CA ASP A 185 29.49 -22.53 -39.80
C ASP A 185 28.70 -22.11 -41.06
N GLY A 186 28.12 -20.89 -41.07
CA GLY A 186 27.97 -20.12 -42.32
C GLY A 186 26.57 -19.92 -42.94
N GLY A 187 25.91 -18.81 -42.54
CA GLY A 187 25.51 -17.78 -43.51
C GLY A 187 24.16 -17.83 -44.26
N LYS A 188 23.24 -16.95 -43.80
CA LYS A 188 22.37 -16.03 -44.57
C LYS A 188 21.05 -16.51 -45.23
N THR A 189 19.96 -15.90 -44.73
CA THR A 189 18.88 -15.20 -45.47
C THR A 189 17.48 -15.86 -45.50
N GLU A 190 16.54 -15.07 -44.95
CA GLU A 190 15.09 -14.97 -45.21
C GLU A 190 14.06 -15.97 -44.63
N ARG A 191 13.24 -15.38 -43.74
CA ARG A 191 11.77 -15.46 -43.66
C ARG A 191 11.11 -16.85 -43.80
N ARG A 192 10.68 -17.41 -42.66
CA ARG A 192 9.39 -18.12 -42.58
C ARG A 192 8.89 -18.28 -41.15
N ASP A 193 7.68 -17.76 -40.97
CA ASP A 193 6.60 -18.13 -40.05
C ASP A 193 6.63 -19.60 -39.60
N ASN A 194 6.69 -19.85 -38.27
CA ASN A 194 6.10 -21.05 -37.67
C ASN A 194 5.93 -20.92 -36.13
N ARG A 195 4.67 -20.86 -35.72
CA ARG A 195 3.99 -21.62 -34.65
C ARG A 195 4.67 -21.81 -33.29
N GLU A 196 3.90 -21.34 -32.30
CA GLU A 196 3.87 -21.72 -30.90
C GLU A 196 4.17 -23.20 -30.63
N VAL A 197 5.09 -23.45 -29.69
CA VAL A 197 5.11 -24.66 -28.87
C VAL A 197 5.40 -24.27 -27.41
N ASP A 198 4.33 -24.30 -26.61
CA ASP A 198 4.20 -24.64 -25.18
C ASP A 198 5.50 -24.75 -24.35
N ASP A 199 5.79 -23.75 -23.50
CA ASP A 199 6.69 -23.89 -22.35
C ASP A 199 5.91 -23.72 -21.02
N LYS A 200 5.26 -24.82 -20.61
CA LYS A 200 4.59 -25.01 -19.31
C LYS A 200 5.59 -25.19 -18.15
N ARG A 201 6.51 -24.23 -17.97
CA ARG A 201 7.33 -24.14 -16.74
C ARG A 201 7.18 -22.83 -15.96
N SER A 202 6.34 -21.91 -16.41
CA SER A 202 6.08 -20.62 -15.72
C SER A 202 5.08 -20.71 -14.56
N GLY A 203 4.11 -21.63 -14.60
CA GLY A 203 2.97 -21.63 -13.66
C GLY A 203 3.26 -21.97 -12.20
N LYS A 204 4.42 -22.56 -11.88
CA LYS A 204 4.78 -22.91 -10.49
C LYS A 204 5.44 -21.77 -9.72
N LYS A 205 6.01 -20.77 -10.40
CA LYS A 205 6.57 -19.57 -9.75
C LYS A 205 5.46 -18.62 -9.27
N HIS A 206 4.37 -18.51 -10.03
CA HIS A 206 3.23 -17.68 -9.64
C HIS A 206 2.44 -18.19 -8.43
N ALA A 207 2.33 -19.52 -8.24
CA ALA A 207 1.61 -20.06 -7.10
C ALA A 207 2.33 -19.82 -5.76
N VAL A 208 3.66 -19.88 -5.75
CA VAL A 208 4.45 -19.59 -4.54
C VAL A 208 4.57 -18.08 -4.28
N ASP A 209 4.68 -17.25 -5.31
CA ASP A 209 4.65 -15.79 -5.19
C ASP A 209 3.31 -15.29 -4.65
N ALA A 210 2.20 -15.81 -5.16
CA ALA A 210 0.86 -15.42 -4.69
C ALA A 210 0.62 -15.80 -3.22
N ILE A 211 1.16 -16.93 -2.76
CA ILE A 211 1.09 -17.37 -1.36
C ILE A 211 1.99 -16.49 -0.47
N MET A 212 3.18 -16.14 -0.93
CA MET A 212 4.11 -15.28 -0.19
C MET A 212 3.55 -13.86 -0.03
N GLU A 213 3.00 -13.29 -1.10
CA GLU A 213 2.39 -11.96 -1.09
C GLU A 213 1.15 -11.91 -0.17
N GLU A 214 0.34 -12.97 -0.14
CA GLU A 214 -0.79 -13.06 0.77
C GLU A 214 -0.38 -13.18 2.24
N GLU A 215 0.68 -13.94 2.54
CA GLU A 215 1.23 -14.05 3.89
C GLU A 215 1.86 -12.73 4.36
N GLU A 216 2.58 -12.04 3.50
CA GLU A 216 3.14 -10.71 3.78
C GLU A 216 2.04 -9.69 4.02
N ARG A 217 0.99 -9.68 3.20
CA ARG A 217 -0.17 -8.80 3.42
C ARG A 217 -0.86 -9.09 4.74
N ARG A 218 -1.02 -10.37 5.11
CA ARG A 218 -1.59 -10.77 6.40
C ARG A 218 -0.68 -10.34 7.56
N LYS A 219 0.64 -10.44 7.41
CA LYS A 219 1.61 -9.99 8.40
C LYS A 219 1.60 -8.47 8.55
N GLN A 220 1.54 -7.72 7.44
CA GLN A 220 1.43 -6.27 7.44
C GLN A 220 0.12 -5.81 8.06
N GLU A 221 -1.01 -6.45 7.73
CA GLU A 221 -2.30 -6.12 8.32
C GLU A 221 -2.31 -6.40 9.84
N LYS A 222 -1.71 -7.53 10.26
CA LYS A 222 -1.53 -7.84 11.68
C LYS A 222 -0.64 -6.80 12.36
N SER A 223 0.49 -6.43 11.76
CA SER A 223 1.36 -5.37 12.26
C SER A 223 0.60 -4.07 12.43
N ARG A 224 -0.13 -3.63 11.39
CA ARG A 224 -0.93 -2.41 11.42
C ARG A 224 -1.99 -2.44 12.52
N ARG A 225 -2.63 -3.59 12.73
CA ARG A 225 -3.62 -3.76 13.81
C ARG A 225 -2.97 -3.66 15.19
N LEU A 226 -1.79 -4.27 15.37
CA LEU A 226 -1.01 -4.17 16.60
C LEU A 226 -0.52 -2.75 16.85
N ASP A 227 -0.12 -2.03 15.81
CA ASP A 227 0.30 -0.62 15.90
C ASP A 227 -0.87 0.27 16.35
N GLU A 228 -2.06 0.07 15.77
CA GLU A 228 -3.27 0.78 16.18
C GLU A 228 -3.69 0.45 17.61
N GLU A 229 -3.54 -0.80 18.04
CA GLU A 229 -3.80 -1.21 19.43
C GLU A 229 -2.78 -0.60 20.41
N SER A 230 -1.50 -0.58 20.02
CA SER A 230 -0.44 0.07 20.78
C SER A 230 -0.72 1.56 20.98
N LYS A 231 -1.14 2.27 19.93
CA LYS A 231 -1.54 3.68 20.00
C LYS A 231 -2.70 3.93 20.97
N ARG A 232 -3.69 3.03 21.01
CA ARG A 232 -4.83 3.14 21.96
C ARG A 232 -4.41 2.95 23.41
N GLN A 233 -3.37 2.15 23.66
CA GLN A 233 -2.84 1.88 25.00
C GLN A 233 -1.75 2.87 25.42
N ARG A 234 -1.25 3.70 24.48
CA ARG A 234 -0.22 4.71 24.75
C ARG A 234 -0.79 5.77 25.70
N LYS A 235 -0.05 6.03 26.79
CA LYS A 235 -0.35 7.15 27.69
C LYS A 235 0.81 8.13 27.69
N GLU A 236 0.55 9.34 28.17
CA GLU A 236 1.56 10.39 28.30
C GLU A 236 2.64 10.05 29.34
N ASN A 237 2.30 9.23 30.34
CA ASN A 237 3.21 8.82 31.39
C ASN A 237 3.92 7.50 31.05
N TRP A 238 5.22 7.55 30.80
CA TRP A 238 6.02 6.36 30.50
C TRP A 238 6.85 5.87 31.70
N VAL A 239 7.19 6.74 32.64
CA VAL A 239 8.09 6.35 33.73
C VAL A 239 7.43 5.34 34.68
N THR A 240 8.21 4.34 35.09
CA THR A 240 7.79 3.27 36.00
C THR A 240 8.96 2.90 36.91
N THR A 241 8.69 2.27 38.05
CA THR A 241 9.73 1.82 38.98
C THR A 241 10.50 0.62 38.46
N GLY A 242 11.75 0.47 38.90
CA GLY A 242 12.62 -0.67 38.59
C GLY A 242 13.25 -0.65 37.18
N ILE A 243 13.32 0.52 36.55
CA ILE A 243 14.00 0.70 35.25
C ILE A 243 15.27 1.55 35.41
N VAL A 244 16.21 1.38 34.49
CA VAL A 244 17.43 2.16 34.40
C VAL A 244 17.24 3.29 33.38
N VAL A 245 17.32 4.53 33.82
CA VAL A 245 17.18 5.72 32.99
C VAL A 245 18.49 6.49 32.91
N LYS A 246 18.61 7.33 31.89
CA LYS A 246 19.72 8.26 31.70
C LYS A 246 19.24 9.69 31.88
N VAL A 247 19.95 10.47 32.67
CA VAL A 247 19.60 11.87 32.94
C VAL A 247 20.05 12.75 31.77
N THR A 248 19.13 13.52 31.18
CA THR A 248 19.42 14.43 30.06
C THR A 248 19.45 15.90 30.47
N ASN A 249 18.99 16.24 31.67
CA ASN A 249 18.97 17.62 32.14
C ASN A 249 20.39 18.12 32.49
N ARG A 250 20.83 19.17 31.81
CA ARG A 250 22.13 19.82 32.02
C ARG A 250 22.16 20.82 33.17
N LYS A 251 20.99 21.21 33.69
CA LYS A 251 20.87 22.23 34.75
C LYS A 251 20.92 21.63 36.16
N VAL A 252 20.62 20.34 36.29
CA VAL A 252 20.55 19.66 37.59
C VAL A 252 21.97 19.43 38.10
N GLY A 253 22.26 19.91 39.32
CA GLY A 253 23.55 19.74 39.97
C GLY A 253 24.73 20.35 39.21
N ASP A 254 24.55 21.53 38.61
CA ASP A 254 25.56 22.21 37.77
C ASP A 254 26.02 21.39 36.55
N GLY A 255 25.18 20.45 36.08
CA GLY A 255 25.50 19.59 34.94
C GLY A 255 26.36 18.38 35.28
N ARG A 256 26.69 18.15 36.57
CA ARG A 256 27.45 16.98 37.02
C ARG A 256 26.75 15.66 36.72
N TYR A 257 25.42 15.67 36.67
CA TYR A 257 24.60 14.47 36.47
C TYR A 257 24.17 14.28 35.01
N TYR A 258 24.64 15.11 34.08
CA TYR A 258 24.29 14.99 32.67
C TYR A 258 24.88 13.70 32.07
N LYS A 259 24.02 12.88 31.45
CA LYS A 259 24.31 11.54 30.89
C LYS A 259 24.66 10.45 31.92
N CYS A 260 24.55 10.73 33.22
CA CYS A 260 24.65 9.70 34.24
C CYS A 260 23.45 8.75 34.17
N LYS A 261 23.68 7.49 34.54
CA LYS A 261 22.64 6.45 34.59
C LYS A 261 22.17 6.28 36.03
N GLY A 262 20.88 6.07 36.21
CA GLY A 262 20.30 5.82 37.52
C GLY A 262 19.11 4.87 37.45
N VAL A 263 18.74 4.34 38.61
CA VAL A 263 17.61 3.44 38.80
C VAL A 263 16.42 4.22 39.34
N VAL A 264 15.24 4.04 38.74
CA VAL A 264 14.00 4.62 39.24
C VAL A 264 13.53 3.83 40.45
N LYS A 265 13.63 4.41 41.64
CA LYS A 265 13.16 3.82 42.90
C LYS A 265 11.66 4.02 43.11
N ASP A 266 11.18 5.24 42.88
CA ASP A 266 9.77 5.60 43.08
C ASP A 266 9.28 6.58 41.99
N VAL A 267 7.96 6.61 41.77
CA VAL A 267 7.31 7.52 40.80
C VAL A 267 6.17 8.27 41.49
N GLU A 268 6.38 9.57 41.72
CA GLU A 268 5.40 10.52 42.26
C GLU A 268 4.59 11.15 41.12
N ASP A 269 3.30 11.40 41.36
CA ASP A 269 2.41 12.12 40.44
C ASP A 269 2.35 11.59 38.99
N LYS A 270 2.75 10.33 38.76
CA LYS A 270 2.82 9.64 37.46
C LYS A 270 3.89 10.16 36.49
N PHE A 271 4.44 11.36 36.70
CA PHE A 271 5.41 12.00 35.81
C PHE A 271 6.78 12.24 36.47
N CYS A 272 6.81 12.41 37.80
CA CYS A 272 8.03 12.66 38.56
C CYS A 272 8.63 11.32 39.04
N ALA A 273 9.90 11.11 38.78
CA ALA A 273 10.62 9.92 39.22
C ALA A 273 11.74 10.28 40.20
N THR A 274 11.83 9.47 41.25
CA THR A 274 12.94 9.47 42.19
C THR A 274 13.98 8.51 41.67
N VAL A 275 15.07 9.07 41.12
CA VAL A 275 16.15 8.35 40.46
C VAL A 275 17.38 8.33 41.36
N GLU A 276 17.89 7.14 41.66
CA GLU A 276 19.17 6.96 42.33
C GLU A 276 20.26 6.72 41.31
N LEU A 277 21.29 7.55 41.28
CA LEU A 277 22.40 7.42 40.34
C LEU A 277 23.28 6.22 40.70
N LEU A 278 23.65 5.43 39.68
CA LEU A 278 24.49 4.25 39.85
C LEU A 278 25.95 4.61 40.18
N ASP A 279 26.43 5.75 39.69
CA ASP A 279 27.83 6.15 39.84
C ASP A 279 28.10 6.86 41.18
N SER A 280 27.23 7.79 41.59
CA SER A 280 27.42 8.61 42.79
C SER A 280 26.54 8.22 43.98
N GLY A 281 25.47 7.42 43.77
CA GLY A 281 24.51 7.07 44.81
C GLY A 281 23.56 8.22 45.19
N ASP A 282 23.65 9.36 44.53
CA ASP A 282 22.78 10.51 44.79
C ASP A 282 21.36 10.22 44.33
N VAL A 283 20.39 10.68 45.11
CA VAL A 283 18.97 10.56 44.80
C VAL A 283 18.46 11.89 44.26
N LEU A 284 17.94 11.87 43.04
CA LEU A 284 17.43 13.02 42.32
C LEU A 284 15.93 12.85 42.03
N ARG A 285 15.15 13.91 42.25
CA ARG A 285 13.76 13.96 41.79
C ARG A 285 13.68 14.67 40.45
N LEU A 286 13.33 13.94 39.40
CA LEU A 286 13.33 14.43 38.02
C LEU A 286 12.00 14.11 37.34
N ASP A 287 11.51 15.05 36.55
CA ASP A 287 10.39 14.82 35.64
C ASP A 287 10.80 13.90 34.48
N GLN A 288 9.84 13.17 33.92
CA GLN A 288 10.04 12.30 32.77
C GLN A 288 10.70 12.99 31.55
N ASP A 289 10.47 14.28 31.34
CA ASP A 289 11.06 15.04 30.23
C ASP A 289 12.60 15.20 30.35
N HIS A 290 13.11 15.00 31.57
CA HIS A 290 14.54 15.09 31.89
C HIS A 290 15.24 13.73 31.92
N LEU A 291 14.53 12.66 31.53
CA LEU A 291 14.98 11.29 31.53
C LEU A 291 14.91 10.70 30.12
N GLU A 292 15.81 9.77 29.83
CA GLU A 292 15.89 9.03 28.57
C GLU A 292 15.88 7.53 28.91
N THR A 293 15.15 6.73 28.15
CA THR A 293 15.17 5.26 28.28
C THR A 293 16.55 4.72 27.90
N VAL A 294 16.99 3.66 28.59
CA VAL A 294 18.25 2.99 28.28
C VAL A 294 17.96 1.63 27.69
N ILE A 295 18.50 1.35 26.50
CA ILE A 295 18.34 0.05 25.84
C ILE A 295 19.58 -0.81 26.11
N PRO A 296 19.41 -2.02 26.67
CA PRO A 296 20.53 -2.93 26.90
C PRO A 296 20.96 -3.61 25.58
N LYS A 297 22.03 -4.41 25.65
CA LYS A 297 22.43 -5.25 24.51
C LYS A 297 21.34 -6.27 24.17
N PRO A 298 21.21 -6.69 22.89
CA PRO A 298 20.32 -7.78 22.50
C PRO A 298 20.54 -9.04 23.37
N GLY A 299 19.46 -9.72 23.70
CA GLY A 299 19.44 -10.89 24.58
C GLY A 299 19.14 -10.60 26.06
N ARG A 300 19.14 -9.32 26.47
CA ARG A 300 18.86 -8.89 27.85
C ARG A 300 17.37 -8.62 28.08
N LYS A 301 16.96 -8.57 29.35
CA LYS A 301 15.58 -8.27 29.74
C LYS A 301 15.32 -6.76 29.75
N VAL A 302 14.15 -6.38 29.27
CA VAL A 302 13.63 -5.01 29.23
C VAL A 302 12.22 -4.98 29.79
N LYS A 303 11.78 -3.82 30.23
CA LYS A 303 10.41 -3.54 30.66
C LYS A 303 9.74 -2.69 29.61
N ILE A 304 8.52 -3.06 29.24
CA ILE A 304 7.68 -2.26 28.35
C ILE A 304 7.08 -1.13 29.18
N VAL A 305 7.46 0.10 28.87
CA VAL A 305 7.05 1.30 29.62
C VAL A 305 5.79 1.93 29.04
N ASN A 306 5.53 1.73 27.75
CA ASN A 306 4.36 2.27 27.06
C ASN A 306 3.90 1.37 25.90
N GLY A 307 2.69 1.62 25.40
CA GLY A 307 2.11 0.84 24.29
C GLY A 307 1.64 -0.57 24.68
N LEU A 308 1.64 -1.48 23.69
CA LEU A 308 1.13 -2.84 23.85
C LEU A 308 1.95 -3.64 24.86
N GLY A 309 1.30 -4.17 25.89
CA GLY A 309 1.97 -4.94 26.94
C GLY A 309 2.68 -4.06 27.98
N ARG A 310 2.26 -2.80 28.14
CA ARG A 310 2.74 -1.90 29.19
C ARG A 310 2.80 -2.58 30.57
N GLY A 311 3.94 -2.44 31.24
CA GLY A 311 4.22 -3.01 32.55
C GLY A 311 4.76 -4.45 32.50
N CYS A 312 4.70 -5.11 31.33
CA CYS A 312 5.23 -6.45 31.16
C CYS A 312 6.75 -6.43 30.98
N THR A 313 7.38 -7.53 31.37
CA THR A 313 8.79 -7.80 31.05
C THR A 313 8.91 -8.52 29.72
N ALA A 314 9.94 -8.17 28.96
CA ALA A 314 10.22 -8.72 27.65
C ALA A 314 11.72 -8.97 27.48
N LYS A 315 12.08 -9.84 26.56
CA LYS A 315 13.46 -10.11 26.16
C LYS A 315 13.74 -9.39 24.84
N LEU A 316 14.79 -8.58 24.83
CA LEU A 316 15.25 -7.90 23.62
C LEU A 316 15.87 -8.93 22.68
N LEU A 317 15.38 -9.04 21.46
CA LEU A 317 15.91 -9.97 20.45
C LEU A 317 16.89 -9.27 19.52
N ASP A 318 16.47 -8.12 18.98
CA ASP A 318 17.23 -7.38 17.98
C ASP A 318 16.93 -5.88 18.06
N ILE A 319 17.86 -5.07 17.55
CA ILE A 319 17.80 -3.60 17.58
C ILE A 319 18.05 -3.10 16.16
N SER A 320 17.05 -2.43 15.57
CA SER A 320 17.19 -1.69 14.31
C SER A 320 17.50 -0.23 14.60
N VAL A 321 18.74 0.19 14.33
CA VAL A 321 19.20 1.58 14.56
C VAL A 321 18.62 2.54 13.53
N ASP A 322 18.39 2.07 12.30
CA ASP A 322 17.89 2.89 11.20
C ASP A 322 16.43 3.34 11.42
N ASP A 323 15.60 2.45 11.97
CA ASP A 323 14.18 2.71 12.21
C ASP A 323 13.88 3.13 13.66
N PHE A 324 14.90 3.26 14.52
CA PHE A 324 14.73 3.49 15.98
C PHE A 324 13.77 2.49 16.65
N CYS A 325 13.81 1.24 16.18
CA CYS A 325 12.88 0.18 16.57
C CYS A 325 13.63 -1.03 17.11
N ALA A 326 13.00 -1.78 18.00
CA ALA A 326 13.51 -3.00 18.59
C ALA A 326 12.51 -4.14 18.40
N ARG A 327 13.06 -5.34 18.16
CA ARG A 327 12.30 -6.58 18.19
C ARG A 327 12.36 -7.15 19.60
N ILE A 328 11.22 -7.31 20.26
CA ILE A 328 11.13 -7.85 21.62
C ILE A 328 10.19 -9.05 21.68
N ARG A 329 10.45 -9.96 22.61
CA ARG A 329 9.54 -11.06 22.96
C ARG A 329 9.00 -10.86 24.37
N ILE A 330 7.69 -10.79 24.52
CA ILE A 330 7.05 -10.60 25.82
C ILE A 330 7.19 -11.88 26.66
N GLU A 331 7.76 -11.79 27.86
CA GLU A 331 7.94 -12.91 28.79
C GLU A 331 6.84 -13.01 29.86
N SER A 332 6.15 -11.90 30.15
CA SER A 332 5.12 -11.81 31.21
C SER A 332 3.82 -11.16 30.72
N GLY A 333 2.69 -11.45 31.38
CA GLY A 333 1.38 -10.82 31.13
C GLY A 333 0.47 -11.58 30.14
N SER A 334 -0.60 -10.91 29.70
CA SER A 334 -1.64 -11.50 28.83
C SER A 334 -1.15 -11.89 27.43
N HIS A 335 -0.06 -11.25 26.97
CA HIS A 335 0.54 -11.46 25.65
C HIS A 335 1.85 -12.27 25.73
N LYS A 336 2.00 -13.12 26.76
CA LYS A 336 3.20 -13.93 26.96
C LYS A 336 3.52 -14.78 25.72
N GLY A 337 4.76 -14.67 25.25
CA GLY A 337 5.27 -15.40 24.08
C GLY A 337 5.10 -14.65 22.75
N GLU A 338 4.32 -13.56 22.72
CA GLU A 338 4.17 -12.72 21.54
C GLU A 338 5.48 -11.98 21.22
N VAL A 339 5.79 -11.92 19.93
CA VAL A 339 6.96 -11.20 19.41
C VAL A 339 6.48 -9.94 18.73
N LEU A 340 6.99 -8.80 19.18
CA LEU A 340 6.74 -7.49 18.60
C LEU A 340 7.97 -7.08 17.81
N ASP A 341 7.81 -6.91 16.49
CA ASP A 341 8.91 -6.65 15.56
C ASP A 341 9.31 -5.16 15.51
N ARG A 342 8.40 -4.23 15.85
CA ARG A 342 8.57 -2.78 15.66
C ARG A 342 8.20 -2.00 16.91
N VAL A 343 8.93 -2.21 18.00
CA VAL A 343 8.71 -1.44 19.24
C VAL A 343 9.67 -0.26 19.29
N GLU A 344 9.16 0.95 19.49
CA GLU A 344 9.95 2.17 19.59
C GLU A 344 10.86 2.15 20.83
N TYR A 345 12.02 2.80 20.73
CA TYR A 345 12.98 2.91 21.84
C TYR A 345 12.42 3.63 23.08
N GLU A 346 11.46 4.53 22.90
CA GLU A 346 10.77 5.24 23.98
C GLU A 346 9.82 4.32 24.76
N ASP A 347 9.37 3.23 24.13
CA ASP A 347 8.38 2.32 24.70
C ASP A 347 9.01 1.15 25.47
N ILE A 348 10.34 1.02 25.46
CA ILE A 348 11.09 0.00 26.19
C ILE A 348 12.25 0.59 27.00
N CYS A 349 12.50 0.01 28.16
CA CYS A 349 13.61 0.43 29.01
C CYS A 349 14.30 -0.76 29.67
N ARG A 350 15.59 -0.66 29.94
CA ARG A 350 16.37 -1.67 30.67
C ARG A 350 15.81 -1.84 32.08
N LEU A 351 15.63 -3.10 32.48
CA LEU A 351 15.26 -3.46 33.85
C LEU A 351 16.48 -3.34 34.78
N ALA A 352 16.29 -2.89 36.02
CA ALA A 352 17.36 -2.76 37.00
C ALA A 352 17.78 -4.10 37.66
N ASP A 353 16.88 -5.08 37.73
CA ASP A 353 17.09 -6.38 38.40
C ASP A 353 17.99 -7.35 37.61
N GLU A 354 19.14 -6.91 37.12
CA GLU A 354 20.11 -7.76 36.40
C GLU A 354 21.52 -7.75 36.99
#